data_AF-A0A257DWT4-F1
#
_entry.id   AF-A0A257DWT4-F1
#
_cell.length_a   1.000
_cell.length_b   1.000
_cell.length_c   1.000
_cell.angle_alpha   90.00
_cell.angle_beta   90.00
_cell.angle_gamma   90.00
#
_symmetry.space_group_name_H-M   'P 1'
#
loop_
_entity.id
_entity.type
_entity.pdbx_description
1 polymer ?
#
loop_
_entity_poly.entity_id
_entity_poly.type
_entity_poly.pdbx_seq_one_letter_code
_entity_poly.pdbx_strand_id
1 'polypeptide(L)'
;MKLKITFYVLISLLVFLVCYNLSLKVNIGYLKDYLDTLLNVSGMVFTIMGIWIAFLYPNALMKLVNPTKIEHVDFKDTLKDTRRLEAIVASVLKSALVVSIIMLLNLCKLVLSETDFYHTNSAIINISAFTCVLTLTLLQIEAIANVIYSNIAFINELHSRRQDREADRDL
;
A
#
# COMPACT_ATOMS: atom_id res chain seq x y z
N MET A 1 -0.63 2.71 -14.48
CA MET A 1 0.24 3.12 -13.36
C MET A 1 0.66 4.60 -13.44
N LYS A 2 1.24 5.07 -14.55
CA LYS A 2 1.69 6.48 -14.72
C LYS A 2 0.60 7.53 -14.42
N LEU A 3 -0.60 7.36 -14.98
CA LEU A 3 -1.73 8.28 -14.76
C LEU A 3 -2.13 8.44 -13.29
N LYS A 4 -2.08 7.35 -12.51
CA LYS A 4 -2.41 7.37 -11.07
C LYS A 4 -1.35 8.13 -10.27
N ILE A 5 -0.07 7.93 -10.58
CA ILE A 5 1.02 8.65 -9.90
C ILE A 5 0.92 10.15 -10.16
N THR A 6 0.70 10.55 -11.42
CA THR A 6 0.50 11.95 -11.79
C THR A 6 -0.68 12.57 -11.04
N PHE A 7 -1.78 11.82 -10.87
CA PHE A 7 -2.94 12.25 -10.10
C PHE A 7 -2.61 12.48 -8.62
N TYR A 8 -1.89 11.56 -7.97
CA TYR A 8 -1.47 11.73 -6.56
C TYR A 8 -0.56 12.95 -6.38
N VAL A 9 0.38 13.16 -7.31
CA VAL A 9 1.27 14.33 -7.29
C VAL A 9 0.48 15.64 -7.45
N LEU A 10 -0.49 15.67 -8.37
CA LEU A 10 -1.34 16.85 -8.58
C LEU A 10 -2.20 17.17 -7.35
N ILE A 11 -2.80 16.15 -6.72
CA ILE A 11 -3.54 16.33 -5.47
C ILE A 11 -2.62 16.84 -4.37
N SER A 12 -1.45 16.24 -4.21
CA SER A 12 -0.47 16.64 -3.18
C SER A 12 -0.05 18.10 -3.36
N LEU A 13 0.25 18.51 -4.60
CA LEU A 13 0.59 19.89 -4.95
C LEU A 13 -0.57 20.85 -4.65
N LEU A 14 -1.80 20.49 -5.02
CA LEU A 14 -2.97 21.31 -4.79
C LEU A 14 -3.22 21.50 -3.29
N VAL A 15 -3.16 20.43 -2.51
CA VAL A 15 -3.31 20.50 -1.05
C VAL A 15 -2.19 21.34 -0.44
N PHE A 16 -0.95 21.19 -0.91
CA PHE A 16 0.17 22.00 -0.45
C PHE A 16 -0.08 23.49 -0.69
N LEU A 17 -0.50 23.88 -1.90
CA LEU A 17 -0.83 25.26 -2.23
C LEU A 17 -1.96 25.81 -1.36
N VAL A 18 -3.02 25.02 -1.13
CA VAL A 18 -4.13 25.42 -0.27
C VAL A 18 -3.66 25.62 1.18
N CYS A 19 -2.93 24.66 1.74
CA CYS A 19 -2.39 24.77 3.10
C CYS A 19 -1.42 25.95 3.26
N TYR A 20 -0.59 26.20 2.25
CA TYR A 20 0.34 27.33 2.24
C TYR A 20 -0.40 28.67 2.21
N ASN A 21 -1.38 28.85 1.31
CA ASN A 21 -2.17 30.08 1.22
C ASN A 21 -2.99 30.34 2.50
N LEU A 22 -3.46 29.29 3.17
CA LEU A 22 -4.20 29.42 4.44
C LEU A 22 -3.29 29.59 5.66
N SER A 23 -1.96 29.60 5.48
CA SER A 23 -0.98 29.68 6.58
C SER A 23 -1.24 28.64 7.68
N LEU A 24 -1.57 27.41 7.26
CA LEU A 24 -2.02 26.37 8.18
C LEU A 24 -0.93 25.99 9.17
N LYS A 25 -1.20 26.13 10.46
CA LYS A 25 -0.30 25.72 11.54
C LYS A 25 -0.43 24.22 11.78
N VAL A 26 0.45 23.43 11.17
CA VAL A 26 0.56 21.98 11.41
C VAL A 26 1.18 21.75 12.79
N ASN A 27 0.47 21.05 13.67
CA ASN A 27 1.02 20.59 14.94
C ASN A 27 1.87 19.32 14.70
N ILE A 28 3.17 19.43 14.96
CA ILE A 28 4.15 18.37 14.74
C ILE A 28 3.91 17.16 15.67
N GLY A 29 3.37 17.38 16.87
CA GLY A 29 3.02 16.31 17.82
C GLY A 29 1.95 15.39 17.22
N TYR A 30 0.82 15.97 16.81
CA TYR A 30 -0.25 15.20 16.16
C TYR A 30 0.20 14.55 14.84
N LEU A 31 1.07 15.22 14.07
CA LEU A 31 1.63 14.64 12.85
C LEU A 31 2.47 13.39 13.14
N LYS A 32 3.30 13.43 14.19
CA LYS A 32 4.10 12.27 14.63
C LYS A 32 3.19 11.12 15.07
N ASP A 33 2.20 11.38 15.91
CA ASP A 33 1.29 10.34 16.40
C ASP A 33 0.50 9.69 15.27
N TYR A 34 0.13 10.49 14.27
CA TYR A 34 -0.52 9.99 13.06
C TYR A 34 0.44 9.18 12.17
N LEU A 35 1.69 9.61 12.01
CA LEU A 35 2.74 8.85 11.32
C LEU A 35 2.96 7.48 11.97
N ASP A 36 3.00 7.42 13.31
CA ASP A 36 3.14 6.17 14.06
C ASP A 36 1.93 5.25 13.81
N THR A 37 0.72 5.81 13.78
CA THR A 37 -0.50 5.06 13.42
C THR A 37 -0.43 4.51 11.99
N LEU A 38 -0.02 5.35 11.03
CA LEU A 38 0.09 4.96 9.62
C LEU A 38 1.18 3.88 9.42
N LEU A 39 2.30 3.99 10.12
CA LEU A 39 3.38 3.01 10.12
C LEU A 39 2.88 1.64 10.62
N ASN A 40 2.16 1.63 11.75
CA ASN A 40 1.61 0.41 12.33
C ASN A 40 0.61 -0.28 11.39
N VAL A 41 -0.33 0.48 10.82
CA VAL A 41 -1.30 -0.06 9.85
C VAL A 41 -0.61 -0.59 8.61
N SER A 42 0.37 0.13 8.07
CA SER A 42 1.10 -0.29 6.87
C SER A 42 1.93 -1.54 7.13
N GLY A 43 2.62 -1.62 8.27
CA GLY A 43 3.38 -2.80 8.67
C GLY A 43 2.50 -4.03 8.87
N MET A 44 1.32 -3.87 9.48
CA MET A 44 0.34 -4.95 9.63
C MET A 44 -0.13 -5.49 8.27
N VAL A 45 -0.53 -4.61 7.34
CA VAL A 45 -0.98 -5.02 6.00
C VAL A 45 0.14 -5.69 5.22
N PHE A 46 1.35 -5.14 5.24
CA PHE A 46 2.54 -5.72 4.62
C PHE A 46 2.80 -7.14 5.13
N THR A 47 2.73 -7.34 6.45
CA THR A 47 3.00 -8.63 7.10
C THR A 47 1.92 -9.67 6.80
N ILE A 48 0.64 -9.34 7.01
CA ILE A 48 -0.47 -10.28 6.82
C ILE A 48 -0.53 -10.73 5.36
N MET A 49 -0.43 -9.78 4.43
CA MET A 49 -0.51 -10.13 3.01
C MET A 49 0.75 -10.83 2.49
N GLY A 50 1.93 -10.52 3.03
CA GLY A 50 3.16 -11.26 2.75
C GLY A 50 3.02 -12.75 3.10
N ILE A 51 2.46 -13.05 4.27
CA ILE A 51 2.14 -14.42 4.70
C ILE A 51 1.11 -15.06 3.76
N TRP A 52 0.03 -14.34 3.41
CA TRP A 52 -0.99 -14.84 2.49
C TRP A 52 -0.44 -15.21 1.11
N ILE A 53 0.46 -14.42 0.53
CA ILE A 53 1.09 -14.74 -0.76
C ILE A 53 1.89 -16.04 -0.65
N ALA A 54 2.67 -16.19 0.43
CA ALA A 54 3.50 -17.37 0.65
C ALA A 54 2.68 -18.67 0.71
N PHE A 55 1.49 -18.62 1.33
CA PHE A 55 0.62 -19.78 1.45
C PHE A 55 -0.24 -20.04 0.21
N LEU A 56 -0.85 -19.01 -0.38
CA LEU A 56 -1.81 -19.19 -1.48
C LEU A 56 -1.15 -19.38 -2.84
N TYR A 57 0.06 -18.83 -3.03
CA TYR A 57 0.71 -18.81 -4.34
C TYR A 57 2.17 -19.33 -4.31
N PRO A 58 2.45 -20.50 -3.70
CA PRO A 58 3.81 -21.03 -3.60
C PRO A 58 4.43 -21.29 -4.98
N ASN A 59 3.63 -21.75 -5.94
CA ASN A 59 4.06 -22.03 -7.32
C ASN A 59 4.52 -20.76 -8.05
N ALA A 60 3.88 -19.61 -7.79
CA ALA A 60 4.27 -18.34 -8.39
C ALA A 60 5.61 -17.85 -7.83
N LEU A 61 5.83 -18.01 -6.51
CA LEU A 61 7.11 -17.72 -5.88
C LEU A 61 8.23 -18.64 -6.39
N MET A 62 7.96 -19.93 -6.55
CA MET A 62 8.91 -20.91 -7.08
C MET A 62 9.36 -20.58 -8.50
N LYS A 63 8.47 -20.06 -9.34
CA LYS A 63 8.78 -19.60 -10.70
C LYS A 63 9.64 -18.34 -10.70
N LEU A 64 9.43 -17.43 -9.75
CA LEU A 64 10.27 -16.23 -9.58
C LEU A 64 11.71 -16.60 -9.21
N VAL A 65 11.89 -17.62 -8.38
CA VAL A 65 13.20 -18.10 -7.90
C VAL A 65 13.89 -19.02 -8.91
N ASN A 66 13.13 -19.86 -9.64
CA ASN A 66 13.65 -20.81 -10.62
C ASN A 66 12.94 -20.67 -11.98
N PRO A 67 13.31 -19.65 -12.79
CA PRO A 67 12.59 -19.30 -14.02
C PRO A 67 12.68 -20.38 -15.12
N THR A 68 13.67 -21.25 -15.09
CA THR A 68 13.96 -22.25 -16.15
C THR A 68 13.29 -23.62 -15.97
N LYS A 69 12.61 -23.89 -14.85
CA LYS A 69 12.12 -25.25 -14.52
C LYS A 69 10.63 -25.53 -14.80
N ILE A 70 9.85 -24.55 -15.28
CA ILE A 70 8.39 -24.67 -15.34
C ILE A 70 7.86 -24.22 -16.71
N GLU A 71 7.88 -25.13 -17.69
CA GLU A 71 7.41 -24.88 -19.07
C GLU A 71 5.90 -25.07 -19.28
N HIS A 72 5.17 -25.78 -18.40
CA HIS A 72 3.77 -26.12 -18.65
C HIS A 72 2.88 -25.94 -17.42
N VAL A 73 2.22 -24.79 -17.31
CA VAL A 73 1.04 -24.61 -16.46
C VAL A 73 -0.05 -23.99 -17.34
N ASP A 74 -1.21 -24.64 -17.40
CA ASP A 74 -2.32 -24.28 -18.27
C ASP A 74 -2.83 -22.85 -17.96
N PHE A 75 -2.86 -22.00 -19.00
CA PHE A 75 -2.96 -20.54 -18.84
C PHE A 75 -4.40 -20.01 -18.76
N LYS A 76 -5.43 -20.85 -18.86
CA LYS A 76 -6.83 -20.38 -18.89
C LYS A 76 -7.45 -20.13 -17.51
N ASP A 77 -7.25 -21.04 -16.54
CA ASP A 77 -7.69 -20.82 -15.15
C ASP A 77 -6.71 -19.92 -14.36
N THR A 78 -5.43 -19.89 -14.75
CA THR A 78 -4.39 -19.12 -14.08
C THR A 78 -4.45 -17.61 -14.35
N LEU A 79 -5.14 -17.11 -15.38
CA LEU A 79 -5.21 -15.66 -15.64
C LEU A 79 -5.98 -14.90 -14.54
N LYS A 80 -7.08 -15.47 -14.04
CA LYS A 80 -7.86 -14.88 -12.94
C LYS A 80 -7.07 -14.91 -11.63
N ASP A 81 -6.36 -16.00 -11.38
CA ASP A 81 -5.48 -16.15 -10.22
C ASP A 81 -4.25 -15.24 -10.31
N THR A 82 -3.69 -15.04 -11.51
CA THR A 82 -2.57 -14.13 -11.75
C THR A 82 -2.96 -12.69 -11.48
N ARG A 83 -4.13 -12.25 -11.95
CA ARG A 83 -4.60 -10.87 -11.72
C ARG A 83 -4.88 -10.58 -10.24
N ARG A 84 -5.36 -11.58 -9.51
CA ARG A 84 -5.59 -11.47 -8.05
C ARG A 84 -4.27 -11.44 -7.30
N LEU A 85 -3.34 -12.33 -7.64
CA LEU A 85 -1.98 -12.30 -7.11
C LEU A 85 -1.30 -10.95 -7.38
N GLU A 86 -1.41 -10.42 -8.60
CA GLU A 86 -0.87 -9.10 -8.95
C GLU A 86 -1.48 -8.00 -8.07
N ALA A 87 -2.80 -7.99 -7.87
CA ALA A 87 -3.47 -7.01 -7.01
C ALA A 87 -3.02 -7.10 -5.54
N ILE A 88 -2.86 -8.32 -5.03
CA ILE A 88 -2.34 -8.58 -3.68
C ILE A 88 -0.89 -8.09 -3.56
N VAL A 89 0.00 -8.49 -4.46
CA VAL A 89 1.41 -8.08 -4.46
C VAL A 89 1.53 -6.57 -4.59
N ALA A 90 0.73 -5.93 -5.44
CA ALA A 90 0.69 -4.47 -5.56
C ALA A 90 0.26 -3.78 -4.25
N SER A 91 -0.67 -4.36 -3.49
CA SER A 91 -1.07 -3.82 -2.18
C SER A 91 0.04 -3.94 -1.12
N VAL A 92 0.79 -5.04 -1.15
CA VAL A 92 1.97 -5.27 -0.29
C VAL A 92 3.06 -4.25 -0.61
N LEU A 93 3.39 -4.08 -1.89
CA LEU A 93 4.41 -3.12 -2.34
C LEU A 93 4.05 -1.68 -1.97
N LYS A 94 2.77 -1.29 -2.09
CA LYS A 94 2.30 0.04 -1.63
C LYS A 94 2.52 0.23 -0.14
N SER A 95 2.17 -0.76 0.68
CA SER A 95 2.35 -0.68 2.13
C SER A 95 3.83 -0.61 2.51
N ALA A 96 4.69 -1.40 1.85
CA ALA A 96 6.15 -1.33 2.06
C ALA A 96 6.74 0.03 1.68
N LEU A 97 6.23 0.63 0.59
CA LEU A 97 6.62 1.98 0.18
C LEU A 97 6.20 3.02 1.22
N VAL A 98 4.99 2.94 1.77
CA VAL A 98 4.52 3.84 2.83
C VAL A 98 5.44 3.74 4.05
N VAL A 99 5.74 2.53 4.52
CA VAL A 99 6.67 2.30 5.64
C VAL A 99 8.04 2.92 5.35
N SER A 100 8.59 2.70 4.16
CA SER A 100 9.90 3.20 3.75
C SER A 100 9.95 4.73 3.76
N ILE A 101 8.91 5.40 3.26
CA ILE A 101 8.85 6.87 3.24
C ILE A 101 8.68 7.42 4.66
N ILE A 102 7.85 6.81 5.51
CA ILE A 102 7.71 7.24 6.92
C ILE A 102 9.06 7.15 7.65
N MET A 103 9.80 6.06 7.43
CA MET A 103 11.14 5.90 8.01
C MET A 103 12.10 7.00 7.54
N LEU A 104 12.09 7.33 6.24
CA LEU A 104 12.88 8.44 5.70
C LEU A 104 12.45 9.80 6.26
N LEU A 105 11.15 10.06 6.41
CA LEU A 105 10.66 11.30 7.02
C LEU A 105 11.14 11.46 8.46
N ASN A 106 11.09 10.37 9.24
CA ASN A 106 11.59 10.37 10.61
C ASN A 106 13.10 10.58 10.67
N LEU A 107 13.86 9.98 9.76
CA LEU A 107 15.31 10.22 9.63
C LEU A 107 15.62 11.66 9.24
N CYS A 108 14.92 12.22 8.25
CA CYS A 108 15.07 13.61 7.84
C CYS A 108 14.76 14.57 9.01
N LYS A 109 13.69 14.30 9.77
CA LYS A 109 13.36 15.08 10.96
C LYS A 109 14.46 15.03 12.00
N LEU A 110 15.03 13.84 12.26
CA LEU A 110 16.12 13.65 13.23
C LEU A 110 17.37 14.45 12.85
N VAL A 111 17.71 14.51 11.56
CA VAL A 111 18.90 15.22 11.07
C VAL A 111 18.67 16.74 11.00
N LEU A 112 17.47 17.17 10.61
CA LEU A 112 17.19 18.58 10.32
C LEU A 112 16.68 19.38 11.53
N SER A 113 16.16 18.74 12.58
CA SER A 113 15.44 19.44 13.65
C SER A 113 16.23 20.54 14.36
N GLU A 114 17.55 20.38 14.50
CA GLU A 114 18.46 21.32 15.18
C GLU A 114 19.21 22.25 14.19
N THR A 115 18.84 22.25 12.92
CA THR A 115 19.52 23.08 11.90
C THR A 115 18.83 24.44 11.76
N ASP A 116 19.62 25.50 11.53
CA ASP A 116 19.11 26.87 11.27
C ASP A 116 18.15 26.91 10.07
N PHE A 117 18.36 26.01 9.11
CA PHE A 117 17.48 25.83 7.95
C PHE A 117 16.04 25.46 8.37
N TYR A 118 15.90 24.57 9.36
CA TYR A 118 14.60 24.15 9.87
C TYR A 118 13.89 25.28 10.61
N HIS A 119 14.60 26.03 11.46
CA HIS A 119 14.00 27.16 12.18
C HIS A 119 13.49 28.24 11.24
N THR A 120 14.26 28.57 10.20
CA THR A 120 13.91 29.59 9.21
C THR A 120 12.72 29.18 8.33
N ASN A 121 12.63 27.89 7.96
CA ASN A 121 11.64 27.40 7.00
C ASN A 121 10.60 26.43 7.60
N SER A 122 10.44 26.43 8.93
CA SER A 122 9.64 25.46 9.66
C SER A 122 8.19 25.35 9.15
N ALA A 123 7.56 26.46 8.77
CA ALA A 123 6.21 26.47 8.20
C ALA A 123 6.13 25.67 6.89
N ILE A 124 7.05 25.91 5.95
CA ILE A 124 7.08 25.23 4.66
C ILE A 124 7.37 23.74 4.85
N ILE A 125 8.35 23.40 5.71
CA ILE A 125 8.74 22.01 5.99
C ILE A 125 7.56 21.26 6.62
N ASN A 126 6.87 21.85 7.59
CA ASN A 126 5.75 21.19 8.26
C ASN A 126 4.55 20.99 7.31
N ILE A 127 4.25 21.96 6.45
CA ILE A 127 3.20 21.81 5.42
C ILE A 127 3.60 20.75 4.38
N SER A 128 4.88 20.69 3.98
CA SER A 128 5.37 19.63 3.08
C SER A 128 5.29 18.23 3.71
N ALA A 129 5.61 18.11 5.00
CA ALA A 129 5.50 16.85 5.72
C ALA A 129 4.04 16.42 5.83
N PHE A 130 3.15 17.35 6.18
CA PHE A 130 1.71 17.09 6.27
C PHE A 130 1.10 16.63 4.93
N THR A 131 1.42 17.31 3.83
CA THR A 131 0.93 16.97 2.48
C THR A 131 1.49 15.64 1.98
N CYS A 132 2.75 15.35 2.31
CA CYS A 132 3.35 14.03 2.09
C CYS A 132 2.56 12.95 2.85
N VAL A 133 2.31 13.15 4.15
CA VAL A 133 1.54 12.22 4.99
C VAL A 133 0.13 11.98 4.43
N LEU A 134 -0.58 13.01 4.01
CA LEU A 134 -1.88 12.86 3.34
C LEU A 134 -1.79 11.97 2.10
N THR A 135 -0.75 12.15 1.29
CA THR A 135 -0.53 11.34 0.09
C THR A 135 -0.28 9.87 0.44
N LEU A 136 0.52 9.61 1.49
CA LEU A 136 0.77 8.26 2.00
C LEU A 136 -0.50 7.62 2.53
N THR A 137 -1.36 8.37 3.23
CA THR A 137 -2.67 7.89 3.69
C THR A 137 -3.53 7.42 2.53
N LEU A 138 -3.60 8.19 1.44
CA LEU A 138 -4.39 7.79 0.26
C LEU A 138 -3.86 6.51 -0.39
N LEU A 139 -2.53 6.36 -0.48
CA LEU A 139 -1.90 5.13 -0.96
C LEU A 139 -2.22 3.93 -0.06
N GLN A 140 -2.17 4.13 1.26
CA GLN A 140 -2.46 3.07 2.22
C GLN A 140 -3.94 2.66 2.20
N ILE A 141 -4.87 3.62 2.03
CA ILE A 141 -6.29 3.31 1.86
C ILE A 141 -6.52 2.47 0.60
N GLU A 142 -5.89 2.81 -0.53
CA GLU A 142 -6.01 2.00 -1.76
C GLU A 142 -5.44 0.58 -1.56
N ALA A 143 -4.32 0.45 -0.82
CA ALA A 143 -3.76 -0.85 -0.48
C ALA A 143 -4.72 -1.68 0.37
N ILE A 144 -5.29 -1.10 1.43
CA ILE A 144 -6.27 -1.76 2.30
C ILE A 144 -7.52 -2.17 1.50
N ALA A 145 -8.04 -1.29 0.66
CA ALA A 145 -9.22 -1.58 -0.17
C ALA A 145 -8.97 -2.77 -1.11
N ASN A 146 -7.79 -2.85 -1.73
CA ASN A 146 -7.43 -3.98 -2.59
C ASN A 146 -7.34 -5.30 -1.81
N VAL A 147 -6.81 -5.26 -0.58
CA VAL A 147 -6.77 -6.43 0.31
C VAL A 147 -8.17 -6.90 0.68
N ILE A 148 -9.05 -5.97 1.09
CA ILE A 148 -10.45 -6.27 1.41
C ILE A 148 -11.15 -6.90 0.21
N TYR A 149 -11.01 -6.29 -0.97
CA TYR A 149 -11.62 -6.81 -2.20
C TYR A 149 -11.12 -8.22 -2.53
N SER A 150 -9.82 -8.46 -2.42
CA SER A 150 -9.22 -9.77 -2.67
C SER A 150 -9.77 -10.84 -1.72
N ASN A 151 -9.92 -10.50 -0.43
CA ASN A 151 -10.47 -11.40 0.58
C ASN A 151 -11.95 -11.70 0.32
N ILE A 152 -12.77 -10.70 -0.02
CA ILE A 152 -14.19 -10.90 -0.38
C ILE A 152 -14.30 -11.81 -1.61
N ALA A 153 -13.50 -11.54 -2.65
CA ALA A 153 -13.49 -12.36 -3.85
C ALA A 153 -13.11 -13.82 -3.55
N PHE A 154 -12.18 -14.04 -2.61
CA PHE A 154 -11.79 -15.38 -2.18
C PHE A 154 -12.91 -16.12 -1.46
N ILE A 155 -13.60 -15.46 -0.53
CA ILE A 155 -14.75 -16.04 0.18
C ILE A 155 -15.89 -16.41 -0.78
N ASN A 156 -16.20 -15.53 -1.74
CA ASN A 156 -17.26 -15.78 -2.71
C ASN A 156 -16.94 -16.98 -3.61
N GLU A 157 -15.67 -17.14 -4.00
CA GLU A 157 -15.24 -18.30 -4.76
C GLU A 157 -15.33 -19.60 -3.96
N LEU A 158 -14.98 -19.55 -2.67
CA LEU A 158 -15.16 -20.71 -1.77
C LEU A 158 -16.63 -21.14 -1.69
N HIS A 159 -17.57 -20.19 -1.64
CA HIS A 159 -19.00 -20.50 -1.61
C HIS A 159 -19.46 -21.11 -2.95
N SER A 160 -19.07 -20.53 -4.08
CA SER A 160 -19.40 -21.06 -5.41
C SER A 160 -18.90 -22.50 -5.57
N ARG A 161 -17.61 -22.75 -5.28
CA ARG A 161 -17.01 -24.09 -5.42
C ARG A 161 -17.66 -25.12 -4.49
N ARG A 162 -18.19 -24.69 -3.35
CA ARG A 162 -18.93 -25.56 -2.44
C ARG A 162 -20.30 -25.93 -3.03
N GLN A 163 -21.03 -24.95 -3.56
CA GLN A 163 -22.33 -25.18 -4.21
C GLN A 163 -22.20 -26.11 -5.42
N ASP A 164 -21.18 -25.92 -6.26
CA ASP A 164 -20.93 -26.78 -7.42
C ASP A 164 -20.67 -28.24 -6.98
N ARG A 165 -19.91 -28.43 -5.91
CA ARG A 165 -19.63 -29.78 -5.35
C ARG A 165 -20.82 -30.44 -4.69
N GLU A 166 -21.74 -29.66 -4.10
CA GLU A 166 -22.98 -30.19 -3.53
C GLU A 166 -23.94 -30.61 -4.65
N ALA A 167 -24.05 -29.82 -5.72
CA ALA A 167 -24.86 -30.14 -6.90
C ALA A 167 -24.37 -31.40 -7.67
N ASP A 168 -23.06 -31.56 -7.83
CA ASP A 168 -22.47 -32.77 -8.45
C ASP A 168 -22.66 -34.04 -7.60
N ARG A 169 -22.94 -33.89 -6.30
CA ARG A 169 -23.13 -35.02 -5.37
C ARG A 169 -24.56 -35.55 -5.36
N ASP A 170 -25.50 -34.77 -5.86
CA ASP A 170 -26.93 -35.08 -5.93
C ASP A 170 -27.35 -35.66 -7.30
N LEU A 171 -26.40 -35.84 -8.24
CA LEU A 171 -26.54 -36.51 -9.54
C LEU A 171 -25.95 -37.93 -9.51
#